data_AF-A0A7V2JFG4-F1
#
_entry.id   AF-A0A7V2JFG4-F1
#
_cell.length_a   1.000
_cell.length_b   1.000
_cell.length_c   1.000
_cell.angle_alpha   90.00
_cell.angle_beta   90.00
_cell.angle_gamma   90.00
#
_symmetry.space_group_name_H-M   'P 1'
#
loop_
_entity.id
_entity.type
_entity.pdbx_description
1 polymer ?
#
loop_
_entity_poly.entity_id
_entity_poly.type
_entity_poly.pdbx_seq_one_letter_code
_entity_poly.pdbx_strand_id
1 'polypeptide(L)'
;WLVILGNNGLINRTLLYFGVIDKPLSLMYNQWSVILVIVYMYLPYMIFPLYSSIEKFDFQLLEAAMDLGASRLRAIFNILLPSIKGGISAGIILVFIPALGSYAIPDLVGGKDGAMLGNLIARQLTAARNWPLSSAISIIFLLISTVGLLIYFRLETAQHKKNKAIYEDYMKEETSKVE
;
A
#
# COMPACT_ATOMS: atom_id res chain seq x y z
N TRP A 1 4.76 2.76 19.34
CA TRP A 1 5.12 4.05 18.72
C TRP A 1 5.19 5.22 19.70
N LEU A 2 4.22 5.43 20.61
CA LEU A 2 4.30 6.46 21.68
C LEU A 2 5.64 6.45 22.45
N VAL A 3 6.07 5.28 22.90
CA VAL A 3 7.35 5.09 23.64
C VAL A 3 8.58 5.42 22.80
N ILE A 4 8.49 5.34 21.47
CA ILE A 4 9.64 5.50 20.56
C ILE A 4 9.69 6.94 20.03
N LEU A 5 8.58 7.43 19.47
CA LEU A 5 8.47 8.71 18.74
C LEU A 5 7.96 9.87 19.60
N GLY A 6 7.48 9.62 20.81
CA GLY A 6 7.00 10.69 21.69
C GLY A 6 8.10 11.72 22.01
N ASN A 7 7.70 12.89 22.49
CA ASN A 7 8.65 13.95 22.88
C ASN A 7 9.63 13.47 23.98
N ASN A 8 9.17 12.58 24.88
CA ASN A 8 10.00 11.91 25.89
C ASN A 8 10.35 10.46 25.48
N GLY A 9 10.23 10.12 24.21
CA GLY A 9 10.44 8.78 23.66
C GLY A 9 11.91 8.42 23.50
N LEU A 10 12.16 7.15 23.17
CA LEU A 10 13.51 6.59 23.02
C LEU A 10 14.38 7.38 22.02
N ILE A 11 13.82 7.82 20.89
CA ILE A 11 14.58 8.54 19.86
C ILE A 11 15.03 9.91 20.38
N ASN A 12 14.11 10.71 20.91
CA ASN A 12 14.46 12.02 21.46
C ASN A 12 15.42 11.90 22.64
N ARG A 13 15.22 10.92 23.53
CA ARG A 13 16.11 10.70 24.68
C ARG A 13 17.52 10.31 24.28
N THR A 14 17.67 9.44 23.28
CA THR A 14 18.99 9.04 22.78
C THR A 14 19.69 10.18 22.05
N LEU A 15 18.99 10.93 21.20
CA LEU A 15 19.56 12.10 20.50
C LEU A 15 19.99 13.21 21.46
N LEU A 16 19.19 13.49 22.50
CA LEU A 16 19.55 14.44 23.56
C LEU A 16 20.76 13.95 24.37
N TYR A 17 20.81 12.65 24.69
CA TYR A 17 21.94 12.06 25.44
C TYR A 17 23.27 12.19 24.69
N PHE A 18 23.26 12.02 23.36
CA PHE A 18 24.45 12.20 22.52
C PHE A 18 24.73 13.67 22.15
N GLY A 19 23.92 14.64 22.61
CA GLY A 19 24.09 16.05 22.30
C GLY A 19 23.88 16.40 20.82
N VAL A 20 23.17 15.55 20.06
CA VAL A 20 22.88 15.80 18.63
C VAL A 20 21.79 16.85 18.44
N ILE A 21 20.90 17.00 19.42
CA ILE A 21 19.81 17.97 19.44
C ILE A 21 19.73 18.65 20.81
N ASP A 22 19.32 19.92 20.85
CA ASP A 22 19.15 20.69 22.11
C ASP A 22 17.73 20.61 22.67
N LYS A 23 16.75 20.28 21.83
CA LYS A 23 15.32 20.22 22.18
C LYS A 23 14.68 18.97 21.54
N PRO A 24 13.67 18.36 22.18
CA PRO A 24 12.95 17.24 21.60
C PRO A 24 12.33 17.60 20.25
N LEU A 25 12.50 16.73 19.27
CA LEU A 25 11.84 16.84 17.98
C LEU A 25 10.38 16.40 18.12
N SER A 26 9.46 17.17 17.53
CA SER A 26 8.04 16.80 17.42
C SER A 26 7.83 15.71 16.36
N LEU A 27 8.31 14.49 16.66
CA LEU A 27 8.20 13.32 15.77
C LEU A 27 6.83 12.65 15.82
N MET A 28 5.95 13.11 16.71
CA MET A 28 4.64 12.53 16.96
C MET A 28 3.56 13.62 16.95
N TYR A 29 2.29 13.20 16.80
CA TYR A 29 1.12 14.07 16.73
C TYR A 29 1.09 14.95 15.47
N ASN A 30 1.59 14.40 14.37
CA ASN A 30 1.58 15.04 13.06
C ASN A 30 1.22 14.01 11.97
N GLN A 31 1.04 14.47 10.73
CA GLN A 31 0.71 13.59 9.61
C GLN A 31 1.81 12.55 9.30
N TRP A 32 3.09 12.88 9.51
CA TRP A 32 4.20 11.97 9.26
C TRP A 32 4.17 10.74 10.17
N SER A 33 3.90 10.93 11.46
CA SER A 33 3.76 9.81 12.40
C SER A 33 2.58 8.92 12.03
N VAL A 34 1.49 9.47 11.50
CA VAL A 34 0.35 8.67 11.02
C VAL A 34 0.78 7.80 9.84
N ILE A 35 1.41 8.38 8.82
CA ILE A 35 1.87 7.65 7.63
C ILE A 35 2.83 6.54 8.03
N LEU A 36 3.83 6.84 8.87
CA LEU A 36 4.82 5.87 9.33
C LEU A 36 4.17 4.68 10.02
N VAL A 37 3.24 4.94 10.95
CA VAL A 37 2.59 3.87 11.72
C VAL A 37 1.65 3.05 10.85
N ILE A 38 0.91 3.68 9.93
CA ILE A 38 0.05 2.99 8.96
C ILE A 38 0.88 2.06 8.06
N VAL A 39 2.00 2.56 7.50
CA VAL A 39 2.89 1.76 6.65
C VAL A 39 3.43 0.57 7.43
N TYR A 40 3.93 0.78 8.65
CA TYR A 40 4.44 -0.30 9.48
C TYR A 40 3.37 -1.33 9.86
N MET A 41 2.18 -0.86 10.25
CA MET A 41 1.09 -1.74 10.70
C MET A 41 0.55 -2.60 9.55
N TYR A 42 0.47 -2.06 8.34
CA TYR A 42 -0.10 -2.76 7.20
C TYR A 42 0.94 -3.42 6.29
N LEU A 43 2.23 -3.29 6.60
CA LEU A 43 3.32 -3.97 5.90
C LEU A 43 3.09 -5.50 5.75
N PRO A 44 2.65 -6.24 6.80
CA PRO A 44 2.39 -7.67 6.67
C PRO A 44 1.31 -8.01 5.63
N TYR A 45 0.31 -7.15 5.47
CA TYR A 45 -0.78 -7.33 4.51
C TYR A 45 -0.30 -7.19 3.07
N MET A 46 0.75 -6.39 2.84
CA MET A 46 1.43 -6.30 1.54
C MET A 46 2.37 -7.48 1.30
N ILE A 47 3.05 -7.97 2.35
CA ILE A 47 4.01 -9.07 2.23
C ILE A 47 3.33 -10.35 1.77
N PHE A 48 2.18 -10.74 2.33
CA PHE A 48 1.60 -12.05 2.02
C PHE A 48 1.28 -12.26 0.54
N PRO A 49 0.62 -11.33 -0.17
CA PRO A 49 0.33 -11.50 -1.60
C PRO A 49 1.57 -11.40 -2.49
N LEU A 50 2.53 -10.55 -2.10
CA LEU A 50 3.82 -10.47 -2.78
C LEU A 50 4.60 -11.77 -2.66
N TYR A 51 4.72 -12.33 -1.46
CA TYR A 51 5.39 -13.60 -1.20
C TYR A 51 4.77 -14.71 -2.06
N SER A 52 3.43 -14.84 -2.03
CA SER A 52 2.71 -15.85 -2.83
C SER A 52 2.96 -15.74 -4.35
N SER A 53 3.24 -14.54 -4.85
CA SER A 53 3.52 -14.32 -6.27
C SER A 53 5.00 -14.50 -6.62
N ILE A 54 5.91 -14.10 -5.73
CA ILE A 54 7.35 -14.27 -5.89
C ILE A 54 7.74 -15.74 -5.78
N GLU A 55 7.11 -16.51 -4.89
CA GLU A 55 7.36 -17.95 -4.73
C GLU A 55 7.07 -18.74 -6.02
N LYS A 56 6.15 -18.26 -6.86
CA LYS A 56 5.79 -18.86 -8.14
C LYS A 56 6.62 -18.35 -9.32
N PHE A 57 7.49 -17.36 -9.10
CA PHE A 57 8.30 -16.75 -10.14
C PHE A 57 9.54 -17.61 -10.44
N ASP A 58 9.82 -17.83 -11.72
CA ASP A 58 11.03 -18.52 -12.16
C ASP A 58 12.22 -17.55 -12.21
N PHE A 59 13.15 -17.72 -11.27
CA PHE A 59 14.34 -16.88 -11.16
C PHE A 59 15.34 -17.09 -12.31
N GLN A 60 15.24 -18.19 -13.08
CA GLN A 60 16.07 -18.39 -14.27
C GLN A 60 15.86 -17.31 -15.32
N LEU A 61 14.65 -16.72 -15.39
CA LEU A 61 14.36 -15.58 -16.27
C LEU A 61 15.21 -14.34 -15.93
N LEU A 62 15.53 -14.16 -14.65
CA LEU A 62 16.38 -13.06 -14.19
C LEU A 62 17.84 -13.31 -14.58
N GLU A 63 18.30 -14.54 -14.41
CA GLU A 63 19.67 -14.97 -14.78
C GLU A 63 19.88 -14.85 -16.29
N ALA A 64 18.97 -15.39 -17.10
CA ALA A 64 19.04 -15.30 -18.56
C ALA A 64 19.09 -13.84 -19.06
N ALA A 65 18.35 -12.94 -18.40
CA ALA A 65 18.40 -11.53 -18.76
C ALA A 65 19.75 -10.88 -18.42
N MET A 66 20.37 -11.26 -17.30
CA MET A 66 21.71 -10.80 -16.95
C MET A 66 22.77 -11.36 -17.89
N ASP A 67 22.62 -12.61 -18.34
CA ASP A 67 23.49 -13.23 -19.33
C ASP A 67 23.41 -12.52 -20.70
N LEU A 68 22.23 -12.00 -21.04
CA LEU A 68 22.02 -11.15 -22.22
C LEU A 68 22.47 -9.69 -22.03
N GLY A 69 23.12 -9.36 -20.91
CA GLY A 69 23.71 -8.05 -20.65
C GLY A 69 22.81 -7.06 -19.90
N ALA A 70 21.67 -7.49 -19.35
CA ALA A 70 20.88 -6.63 -18.47
C ALA A 70 21.57 -6.47 -17.10
N SER A 71 21.54 -5.26 -16.55
CA SER A 71 21.94 -5.06 -15.15
C SER A 71 20.89 -5.64 -14.20
N ARG A 72 21.29 -6.03 -12.98
CA ARG A 72 20.39 -6.57 -11.94
C ARG A 72 19.13 -5.73 -11.73
N LEU A 73 19.28 -4.41 -11.62
CA LEU A 73 18.15 -3.50 -11.46
C LEU A 73 17.25 -3.54 -12.70
N ARG A 74 17.81 -3.51 -13.91
CA ARG A 74 17.04 -3.59 -15.15
C ARG A 74 16.26 -4.91 -15.25
N ALA A 75 16.85 -6.04 -14.88
CA ALA A 75 16.16 -7.33 -14.86
C ALA A 75 15.00 -7.33 -13.83
N ILE A 76 15.19 -6.76 -12.64
CA ILE A 76 14.11 -6.63 -11.64
C ILE A 76 12.95 -5.79 -12.18
N PHE A 77 13.23 -4.59 -12.71
CA PHE A 77 12.18 -3.67 -13.16
C PHE A 77 11.47 -4.14 -14.44
N ASN A 78 12.18 -4.84 -15.32
CA ASN A 78 11.62 -5.26 -16.61
C ASN A 78 11.04 -6.68 -16.61
N ILE A 79 11.44 -7.55 -15.67
CA ILE A 79 11.06 -8.96 -15.67
C ILE A 79 10.33 -9.32 -14.37
N LEU A 80 10.97 -9.14 -13.21
CA LEU A 80 10.37 -9.53 -11.93
C LEU A 80 9.10 -8.72 -11.63
N LEU A 81 9.19 -7.39 -11.61
CA LEU A 81 8.07 -6.53 -11.22
C LEU A 81 6.83 -6.70 -12.11
N PRO A 82 6.93 -6.75 -13.46
CA PRO A 82 5.78 -7.00 -14.31
C PRO A 82 5.20 -8.41 -14.13
N SER A 83 6.03 -9.40 -13.80
CA SER A 83 5.60 -10.79 -13.60
C SER A 83 4.81 -10.97 -12.31
N ILE A 84 5.20 -10.30 -11.23
CA ILE A 84 4.51 -10.36 -9.93
C ILE A 84 3.42 -9.28 -9.76
N LYS A 85 3.04 -8.60 -10.85
CA LYS A 85 2.05 -7.50 -10.81
C LYS A 85 0.72 -7.89 -10.15
N GLY A 86 0.29 -9.15 -10.30
CA GLY A 86 -0.93 -9.67 -9.66
C GLY A 86 -0.79 -9.83 -8.14
N GLY A 87 0.42 -10.08 -7.65
CA GLY A 87 0.70 -10.04 -6.21
C GLY A 87 0.74 -8.63 -5.67
N ILE A 88 1.34 -7.71 -6.43
CA ILE A 88 1.36 -6.29 -6.09
C ILE A 88 -0.08 -5.75 -6.00
N SER A 89 -0.94 -6.09 -6.97
CA SER A 89 -2.33 -5.62 -6.98
C SER A 89 -3.16 -6.16 -5.82
N ALA A 90 -3.07 -7.46 -5.56
CA ALA A 90 -3.72 -8.09 -4.41
C ALA A 90 -3.24 -7.46 -3.09
N GLY A 91 -1.94 -7.20 -2.96
CA GLY A 91 -1.37 -6.50 -1.80
C GLY A 91 -1.91 -5.08 -1.63
N ILE A 92 -1.97 -4.30 -2.71
CA ILE A 92 -2.52 -2.94 -2.67
C ILE A 92 -3.96 -2.95 -2.17
N ILE A 93 -4.81 -3.86 -2.69
CA ILE A 93 -6.20 -3.97 -2.26
C ILE A 93 -6.30 -4.32 -0.77
N LEU A 94 -5.51 -5.30 -0.32
CA LEU A 94 -5.53 -5.77 1.07
C LEU A 94 -5.04 -4.72 2.07
N VAL A 95 -4.14 -3.82 1.65
CA VAL A 95 -3.70 -2.67 2.47
C VAL A 95 -4.69 -1.52 2.40
N PHE A 96 -5.26 -1.25 1.22
CA PHE A 96 -6.12 -0.09 0.98
C PHE A 96 -7.38 -0.09 1.83
N ILE A 97 -8.05 -1.24 1.94
CA ILE A 97 -9.30 -1.39 2.70
C ILE A 97 -9.15 -0.97 4.17
N PRO A 98 -8.24 -1.55 4.97
CA PRO A 98 -8.06 -1.14 6.37
C PRO A 98 -7.41 0.24 6.52
N ALA A 99 -6.53 0.65 5.59
CA ALA A 99 -5.89 1.96 5.65
C ALA A 99 -6.89 3.11 5.48
N LEU A 100 -7.84 2.98 4.54
CA LEU A 100 -8.90 3.96 4.33
C LEU A 100 -9.80 4.14 5.56
N GLY A 101 -10.17 3.04 6.21
CA GLY A 101 -11.02 3.06 7.41
C GLY A 101 -10.28 3.37 8.71
N SER A 102 -8.97 3.60 8.66
CA SER A 102 -8.16 3.77 9.86
C SER A 102 -8.51 5.07 10.58
N TYR A 103 -9.05 4.96 11.78
CA TYR A 103 -9.29 6.09 12.68
C TYR A 103 -8.50 5.95 13.99
N ALA A 104 -8.34 4.72 14.49
CA ALA A 104 -7.64 4.47 15.75
C ALA A 104 -6.15 4.84 15.68
N ILE A 105 -5.46 4.52 14.57
CA ILE A 105 -4.04 4.87 14.42
C ILE A 105 -3.88 6.40 14.41
N PRO A 106 -4.56 7.17 13.54
CA PRO A 106 -4.43 8.63 13.55
C PRO A 106 -4.87 9.28 14.87
N ASP A 107 -5.83 8.71 15.58
CA ASP A 107 -6.27 9.26 16.87
C ASP A 107 -5.16 9.14 17.94
N LEU A 108 -4.40 8.04 17.92
CA LEU A 108 -3.32 7.80 18.86
C LEU A 108 -2.04 8.58 18.52
N VAL A 109 -1.73 8.76 17.23
CA VAL A 109 -0.41 9.26 16.81
C VAL A 109 -0.43 10.52 15.96
N GLY A 110 -1.59 10.97 15.49
CA GLY A 110 -1.73 12.06 14.52
C GLY A 110 -2.04 13.42 15.12
N GLY A 111 -2.51 13.51 16.36
CA GLY A 111 -2.85 14.79 16.97
C GLY A 111 -3.98 15.51 16.23
N LYS A 112 -3.91 16.85 16.13
CA LYS A 112 -4.90 17.64 15.38
C LYS A 112 -4.67 17.57 13.88
N ASP A 113 -3.41 17.59 13.46
CA ASP A 113 -3.02 17.74 12.05
C ASP A 113 -2.99 16.42 11.28
N GLY A 114 -2.98 15.28 11.98
CA GLY A 114 -2.97 13.94 11.39
C GLY A 114 -4.35 13.28 11.29
N ALA A 115 -5.45 13.99 11.56
CA ALA A 115 -6.78 13.40 11.53
C ALA A 115 -7.18 12.94 10.11
N MET A 116 -7.68 11.72 9.98
CA MET A 116 -8.17 11.15 8.71
C MET A 116 -9.71 11.18 8.64
N LEU A 117 -10.26 10.82 7.47
CA LEU A 117 -11.71 10.72 7.25
C LEU A 117 -12.41 9.84 8.31
N GLY A 118 -11.77 8.71 8.69
CA GLY A 118 -12.28 7.84 9.75
C GLY A 118 -12.44 8.58 11.10
N ASN A 119 -11.52 9.49 11.44
CA ASN A 119 -11.62 10.30 12.65
C ASN A 119 -12.79 11.27 12.58
N LEU A 120 -13.07 11.86 11.41
CA LEU A 120 -14.22 12.75 11.23
C LEU A 120 -15.53 12.00 11.46
N ILE A 121 -15.68 10.82 10.86
CA ILE A 121 -16.86 9.96 11.07
C ILE A 121 -17.00 9.61 12.56
N ALA A 122 -15.92 9.15 13.19
CA ALA A 122 -15.94 8.76 14.59
C ALA A 122 -16.30 9.94 15.51
N ARG A 123 -15.76 11.14 15.26
CA ARG A 123 -16.06 12.35 16.04
C ARG A 123 -17.52 12.79 15.89
N GLN A 124 -18.07 12.74 14.68
CA GLN A 124 -19.48 13.08 14.47
C GLN A 124 -20.42 12.10 15.19
N LEU A 125 -20.04 10.82 15.25
CA LEU A 125 -20.84 9.81 15.93
C LEU A 125 -20.74 9.90 17.45
N THR A 126 -19.53 10.03 17.99
CA THR A 126 -19.26 9.88 19.43
C THR A 126 -19.30 11.21 20.18
N ALA A 127 -18.65 12.25 19.65
CA ALA A 127 -18.55 13.55 20.31
C ALA A 127 -19.76 14.44 20.02
N ALA A 128 -20.14 14.57 18.74
CA ALA A 128 -21.29 15.37 18.34
C ALA A 128 -22.63 14.64 18.49
N ARG A 129 -22.60 13.32 18.77
CA ARG A 129 -23.80 12.44 18.81
C ARG A 129 -24.71 12.60 17.59
N ASN A 130 -24.14 12.91 16.43
CA ASN A 130 -24.85 13.13 15.18
C ASN A 130 -24.79 11.87 14.32
N TRP A 131 -25.63 10.89 14.68
CA TRP A 131 -25.75 9.63 13.97
C TRP A 131 -26.18 9.82 12.51
N PRO A 132 -27.16 10.69 12.16
CA PRO A 132 -27.55 10.90 10.78
C PRO A 132 -26.41 11.38 9.89
N LEU A 133 -25.64 12.38 10.32
CA LEU A 133 -24.53 12.91 9.55
C LEU A 133 -23.39 11.89 9.42
N SER A 134 -23.10 11.13 10.48
CA SER A 134 -22.09 10.08 10.47
C SER A 134 -22.44 8.98 9.46
N SER A 135 -23.71 8.57 9.43
CA SER A 135 -24.22 7.62 8.44
C SER A 135 -24.12 8.15 7.02
N ALA A 136 -24.47 9.42 6.78
CA ALA A 136 -24.36 10.04 5.45
C ALA A 136 -22.91 10.06 4.94
N ILE A 137 -21.97 10.49 5.78
CA ILE A 137 -20.54 10.51 5.42
C ILE A 137 -20.03 9.08 5.17
N SER A 138 -20.44 8.11 6.00
CA SER A 138 -20.04 6.71 5.85
C SER A 138 -20.54 6.10 4.54
N ILE A 139 -21.79 6.37 4.15
CA ILE A 139 -22.35 5.89 2.88
C ILE A 139 -21.61 6.52 1.69
N ILE A 140 -21.35 7.83 1.72
CA ILE A 140 -20.58 8.50 0.66
C ILE A 140 -19.17 7.89 0.56
N PHE A 141 -18.51 7.69 1.69
CA PHE A 141 -17.18 7.09 1.75
C PHE A 141 -17.17 5.64 1.24
N LEU A 142 -18.18 4.86 1.59
CA LEU A 142 -18.38 3.50 1.07
C LEU A 142 -18.56 3.50 -0.45
N LEU A 143 -19.38 4.41 -0.98
CA LEU A 143 -19.60 4.52 -2.43
C LEU A 143 -18.30 4.89 -3.16
N ILE A 144 -17.57 5.90 -2.67
CA ILE A 144 -16.31 6.34 -3.29
C ILE A 144 -15.27 5.20 -3.26
N SER A 145 -15.09 4.54 -2.12
CA SER A 145 -14.15 3.43 -1.99
C SER A 145 -14.53 2.23 -2.85
N THR A 146 -15.82 1.90 -2.92
CA THR A 146 -16.32 0.82 -3.78
C THR A 146 -16.11 1.14 -5.26
N VAL A 147 -16.45 2.35 -5.71
CA VAL A 147 -16.23 2.77 -7.10
C VAL A 147 -14.74 2.76 -7.44
N GLY A 148 -13.88 3.26 -6.55
CA GLY A 148 -12.43 3.21 -6.73
C GLY A 148 -11.91 1.79 -6.90
N LEU A 149 -12.34 0.86 -6.05
CA LEU A 149 -11.99 -0.57 -6.16
C LEU A 149 -12.54 -1.22 -7.43
N LEU A 150 -13.77 -0.89 -7.85
CA LEU A 150 -14.34 -1.40 -9.09
C LEU A 150 -13.56 -0.92 -10.31
N ILE A 151 -13.16 0.36 -10.36
CA ILE A 151 -12.31 0.89 -11.42
C ILE A 151 -10.97 0.16 -11.43
N TYR A 152 -10.35 -0.01 -10.26
CA TYR A 152 -9.10 -0.74 -10.11
C TYR A 152 -9.19 -2.17 -10.66
N PHE A 153 -10.18 -2.95 -10.23
CA PHE A 153 -10.41 -4.31 -10.72
C PHE A 153 -10.70 -4.37 -12.22
N ARG A 154 -11.43 -3.38 -12.77
CA ARG A 154 -11.72 -3.30 -14.20
C ARG A 154 -10.45 -3.08 -15.02
N LEU A 155 -9.57 -2.19 -14.57
CA LEU A 155 -8.28 -1.92 -15.23
C LEU A 155 -7.38 -3.17 -15.21
N GLU A 156 -7.31 -3.86 -14.08
CA GLU A 156 -6.55 -5.10 -13.94
C GLU A 156 -7.07 -6.21 -14.86
N THR A 157 -8.40 -6.41 -14.88
CA THR A 157 -9.04 -7.43 -15.73
C THR A 157 -8.85 -7.12 -17.22
N ALA A 158 -8.97 -5.86 -17.62
CA ALA A 158 -8.76 -5.43 -19.00
C ALA A 158 -7.32 -5.69 -19.45
N GLN A 159 -6.34 -5.40 -18.59
CA GLN A 159 -4.94 -5.67 -18.87
C GLN A 159 -4.65 -7.17 -19.01
N HIS A 160 -5.24 -8.01 -18.16
CA HIS A 160 -5.12 -9.46 -18.26
C HIS A 160 -5.71 -10.00 -19.56
N LYS A 161 -6.91 -9.55 -19.95
CA LYS A 161 -7.54 -9.95 -21.22
C LYS A 161 -6.70 -9.54 -22.44
N LYS A 162 -6.17 -8.32 -22.46
CA LYS A 162 -5.30 -7.83 -23.54
C LYS A 162 -4.06 -8.69 -23.69
N ASN A 163 -3.36 -8.98 -22.59
CA ASN A 163 -2.16 -9.80 -22.61
C ASN A 163 -2.45 -11.23 -23.09
N LYS A 164 -3.59 -11.81 -22.69
CA LYS A 164 -4.01 -13.15 -23.15
C LYS A 164 -4.32 -13.17 -24.65
N ALA A 165 -5.05 -12.17 -25.15
CA ALA A 165 -5.37 -12.06 -26.57
C ALA A 165 -4.12 -11.95 -27.45
N ILE A 166 -3.14 -11.17 -27.02
CA ILE A 166 -1.84 -11.04 -27.70
C ILE A 166 -1.12 -12.40 -27.77
N TYR A 167 -1.07 -13.14 -26.67
CA TYR A 167 -0.46 -14.47 -26.66
C TYR A 167 -1.19 -15.47 -27.56
N GLU A 168 -2.53 -15.48 -27.52
CA GLU A 168 -3.34 -16.34 -28.37
C GLU A 168 -3.16 -16.02 -29.87
N ASP A 169 -2.93 -14.75 -30.23
CA ASP A 169 -2.65 -14.32 -31.60
C ASP A 169 -1.26 -14.77 -32.07
N TYR A 170 -0.22 -14.57 -31.25
CA TYR A 170 1.13 -15.06 -31.54
C TYR A 170 1.19 -16.58 -31.75
N MET A 171 0.52 -17.36 -30.89
CA MET A 171 0.49 -18.81 -31.02
C MET A 171 -0.20 -19.27 -32.32
N LYS A 172 -1.24 -18.55 -32.76
CA LYS A 172 -1.92 -18.84 -34.03
C LYS A 172 -1.03 -18.56 -35.24
N GLU A 173 -0.34 -17.42 -35.25
CA GLU A 173 0.61 -17.10 -36.33
C GLU A 173 1.73 -18.14 -36.42
N GLU A 174 2.28 -18.57 -35.28
CA GLU A 174 3.34 -19.59 -35.24
C GLU A 174 2.85 -20.93 -35.80
N THR A 175 1.67 -21.41 -35.39
CA THR A 175 1.09 -22.66 -35.92
C THR A 175 0.83 -22.61 -37.43
N SER A 176 0.43 -21.45 -37.96
CA SER A 176 0.17 -21.28 -39.39
C SER A 176 1.43 -21.27 -40.27
N LYS A 177 2.61 -21.03 -39.71
CA LYS A 177 3.90 -21.06 -40.45
C LYS A 177 4.51 -22.44 -40.54
N VAL A 178 4.01 -23.40 -39.76
CA VAL A 178 4.51 -24.78 -39.68
C VAL A 178 3.72 -25.74 -40.57
N GLU A 179 2.51 -25.34 -41.00
CA GLU A 179 1.69 -26.02 -42.01
C GLU A 179 2.02 -25.55 -43.44
#